data_AF-A0A182ALX9-F1
#
_entry.id   AF-A0A182ALX9-F1
#
_cell.length_a   1.000
_cell.length_b   1.000
_cell.length_c   1.000
_cell.angle_alpha   90.00
_cell.angle_beta   90.00
_cell.angle_gamma   90.00
#
_symmetry.space_group_name_H-M   'P 1'
#
loop_
_entity.id
_entity.type
_entity.pdbx_description
1 polymer ?
#
loop_
_entity_poly.entity_id
_entity_poly.type
_entity_poly.pdbx_seq_one_letter_code
_entity_poly.pdbx_strand_id
1 'polypeptide(L)'
;MGLRIVLRAPLRRAIVGTSGRDSVRSRRLRIANKGSIKLLGRNDRISSRYAMELKGIISMGAGHDVITGRRDIRVLGPEADGSGEIITGRGNDVLKSRRRLFLGDSDLDTGKGNDRVMASEIAFNGPFVETGSGDDIIHAKNSMYHDIGWLRMGPGSDLLKVGSWLWLDEGGRVDMDAGNDTVVVNDVLEIDGASLDMGAGDDTVDVRNGGVELDDYNGICKINLGDGNDRFIGFGKVIPNPDSPSADPGSDDRDIILDGGKGVDQMVLPQGIYTVTQNKISSSLGYLPVRNFEVLAGINGNSFPYASGVLTVDSNGLASFAPALA
;
A
#
# COMPACT_ATOMS: atom_id res chain seq x y z
N MET A 1 28.75 -25.70 -4.09
CA MET A 1 27.66 -26.38 -4.82
C MET A 1 26.39 -26.17 -4.02
N GLY A 2 25.27 -25.80 -4.66
CA GLY A 2 24.03 -25.48 -3.94
C GLY A 2 23.10 -26.69 -3.73
N LEU A 3 22.29 -26.62 -2.68
CA LEU A 3 21.30 -27.61 -2.27
C LEU A 3 20.10 -27.63 -3.21
N ARG A 4 19.60 -28.83 -3.55
CA ARG A 4 18.37 -29.00 -4.34
C ARG A 4 17.44 -29.98 -3.66
N ILE A 5 16.31 -29.48 -3.16
CA ILE A 5 15.33 -30.29 -2.42
C ILE A 5 13.99 -30.27 -3.13
N VAL A 6 13.36 -31.45 -3.19
CA VAL A 6 11.97 -31.61 -3.61
C VAL A 6 11.16 -32.12 -2.43
N LEU A 7 10.29 -31.27 -1.88
CA LEU A 7 9.39 -31.63 -0.81
C LEU A 7 8.15 -32.36 -1.35
N ARG A 8 7.82 -33.48 -0.70
CA ARG A 8 6.67 -34.32 -1.03
C ARG A 8 5.65 -34.45 0.12
N ALA A 9 6.05 -34.04 1.32
CA ALA A 9 5.24 -34.05 2.53
C ALA A 9 5.39 -32.70 3.25
N PRO A 10 4.47 -32.35 4.17
CA PRO A 10 4.62 -31.15 5.00
C PRO A 10 5.94 -31.15 5.76
N LEU A 11 6.63 -30.01 5.73
CA LEU A 11 7.87 -29.79 6.43
C LEU A 11 7.60 -29.51 7.91
N ARG A 12 8.14 -30.36 8.79
CA ARG A 12 8.00 -30.26 10.26
C ARG A 12 9.33 -29.99 10.97
N ARG A 13 10.41 -29.84 10.22
CA ARG A 13 11.78 -29.65 10.70
C ARG A 13 12.47 -28.58 9.85
N ALA A 14 13.64 -28.15 10.26
CA ALA A 14 14.44 -27.21 9.49
C ALA A 14 15.01 -27.86 8.22
N ILE A 15 14.94 -27.13 7.11
CA ILE A 15 15.88 -27.24 5.99
C ILE A 15 16.88 -26.10 6.17
N VAL A 16 18.17 -26.43 6.19
CA VAL A 16 19.24 -25.45 6.19
C VAL A 16 19.99 -25.56 4.87
N GLY A 17 20.07 -24.44 4.17
CA GLY A 17 20.77 -24.26 2.91
C GLY A 17 22.28 -24.25 3.05
N THR A 18 22.94 -24.01 1.93
CA THR A 18 24.39 -23.83 1.81
C THR A 18 24.70 -22.37 1.49
N SER A 19 25.99 -22.02 1.35
CA SER A 19 26.41 -20.73 0.80
C SER A 19 26.26 -20.63 -0.73
N GLY A 20 25.88 -21.73 -1.40
CA GLY A 20 25.64 -21.76 -2.85
C GLY A 20 24.20 -21.44 -3.20
N ARG A 21 23.88 -21.41 -4.50
CA ARG A 21 22.50 -21.26 -4.99
C ARG A 21 21.66 -22.48 -4.66
N ASP A 22 20.78 -22.35 -3.68
CA ASP A 22 19.88 -23.38 -3.22
C ASP A 22 18.53 -23.32 -3.93
N SER A 23 17.83 -24.46 -3.95
CA SER A 23 16.45 -24.49 -4.43
C SER A 23 15.59 -25.49 -3.68
N VAL A 24 14.41 -25.03 -3.26
CA VAL A 24 13.36 -25.86 -2.67
C VAL A 24 12.15 -25.84 -3.59
N ARG A 25 11.68 -27.03 -3.96
CA ARG A 25 10.54 -27.19 -4.86
C ARG A 25 9.49 -28.10 -4.23
N SER A 26 8.23 -27.78 -4.43
CA SER A 26 7.12 -28.67 -4.08
C SER A 26 6.00 -28.63 -5.11
N ARG A 27 5.16 -29.67 -5.14
CA ARG A 27 3.84 -29.56 -5.79
C ARG A 27 2.94 -28.61 -4.99
N ARG A 28 2.89 -28.79 -3.67
CA ARG A 28 2.21 -27.93 -2.71
C ARG A 28 3.14 -27.79 -1.51
N LEU A 29 3.70 -26.59 -1.31
CA LEU A 29 4.62 -26.37 -0.20
C LEU A 29 3.79 -26.20 1.08
N ARG A 30 4.14 -26.94 2.11
CA ARG A 30 3.51 -26.85 3.43
C ARG A 30 4.61 -26.82 4.46
N ILE A 31 4.64 -25.75 5.26
CA ILE A 31 5.54 -25.63 6.41
C ILE A 31 4.65 -25.61 7.65
N ALA A 32 4.81 -26.61 8.52
CA ALA A 32 4.11 -26.65 9.81
C ALA A 32 4.73 -25.66 10.81
N ASN A 33 4.08 -25.41 11.95
CA ASN A 33 4.49 -24.38 12.92
C ASN A 33 5.97 -24.44 13.35
N LYS A 34 6.54 -25.65 13.45
CA LYS A 34 7.97 -25.86 13.82
C LYS A 34 8.88 -26.15 12.63
N GLY A 35 8.32 -26.12 11.42
CA GLY A 35 9.09 -26.26 10.18
C GLY A 35 9.73 -24.93 9.83
N SER A 36 10.92 -24.99 9.25
CA SER A 36 11.57 -23.80 8.71
C SER A 36 12.37 -24.12 7.47
N ILE A 37 12.48 -23.15 6.56
CA ILE A 37 13.43 -23.17 5.46
C ILE A 37 14.36 -21.99 5.67
N LYS A 38 15.64 -22.26 5.91
CA LYS A 38 16.68 -21.24 6.00
C LYS A 38 17.65 -21.43 4.86
N LEU A 39 17.61 -20.58 3.83
CA LEU A 39 18.58 -20.62 2.74
C LEU A 39 19.60 -19.52 2.99
N LEU A 40 20.89 -19.87 2.94
CA LEU A 40 22.01 -19.01 3.36
C LEU A 40 22.81 -18.52 2.16
N GLY A 41 22.35 -18.87 0.96
CA GLY A 41 23.05 -18.74 -0.28
C GLY A 41 22.90 -17.34 -0.84
N ARG A 42 23.16 -17.25 -2.15
CA ARG A 42 23.03 -15.99 -2.89
C ARG A 42 21.64 -15.82 -3.46
N ASN A 43 21.44 -16.36 -4.66
CA ASN A 43 20.21 -16.17 -5.41
C ASN A 43 19.42 -17.48 -5.36
N ASP A 44 18.82 -17.74 -4.21
CA ASP A 44 18.11 -18.95 -3.86
C ASP A 44 16.66 -18.91 -4.35
N ARG A 45 16.03 -20.09 -4.38
CA ARG A 45 14.68 -20.20 -4.94
C ARG A 45 13.79 -21.16 -4.19
N ILE A 46 12.63 -20.66 -3.76
CA ILE A 46 11.53 -21.47 -3.26
C ILE A 46 10.39 -21.41 -4.26
N SER A 47 9.86 -22.57 -4.65
CA SER A 47 8.76 -22.63 -5.62
C SER A 47 7.75 -23.73 -5.34
N SER A 48 6.48 -23.40 -5.54
CA SER A 48 5.36 -24.34 -5.48
C SER A 48 4.62 -24.35 -6.80
N ARG A 49 4.40 -25.55 -7.36
CA ARG A 49 3.59 -25.73 -8.57
C ARG A 49 2.09 -25.58 -8.32
N TYR A 50 1.66 -25.35 -7.09
CA TYR A 50 0.27 -25.11 -6.71
C TYR A 50 0.20 -23.98 -5.68
N ALA A 51 -0.03 -24.31 -4.40
CA ALA A 51 -0.11 -23.34 -3.31
C ALA A 51 1.06 -23.50 -2.32
N MET A 52 1.35 -22.45 -1.57
CA MET A 52 2.19 -22.46 -0.36
C MET A 52 1.29 -22.19 0.84
N GLU A 53 1.42 -23.00 1.89
CA GLU A 53 0.76 -22.82 3.18
C GLU A 53 1.85 -22.85 4.25
N LEU A 54 2.14 -21.69 4.81
CA LEU A 54 3.26 -21.47 5.71
C LEU A 54 2.69 -21.15 7.08
N LYS A 55 2.97 -22.01 8.06
CA LYS A 55 2.74 -21.72 9.48
C LYS A 55 4.04 -21.55 10.27
N GLY A 56 5.16 -21.76 9.58
CA GLY A 56 6.50 -21.60 10.13
C GLY A 56 7.30 -20.66 9.23
N ILE A 57 8.61 -20.67 9.39
CA ILE A 57 9.47 -19.58 8.91
C ILE A 57 10.12 -19.92 7.57
N ILE A 58 10.16 -18.95 6.65
CA ILE A 58 11.10 -18.89 5.55
C ILE A 58 12.08 -17.75 5.83
N SER A 59 13.38 -18.03 5.81
CA SER A 59 14.43 -17.04 5.92
C SER A 59 15.43 -17.28 4.79
N MET A 60 15.65 -16.26 3.99
CA MET A 60 16.60 -16.29 2.87
C MET A 60 17.84 -15.46 3.23
N GLY A 61 18.83 -15.50 2.34
CA GLY A 61 20.19 -15.06 2.61
C GLY A 61 20.43 -13.65 2.09
N ALA A 62 21.58 -13.48 1.44
CA ALA A 62 21.87 -12.24 0.71
C ALA A 62 22.03 -12.57 -0.77
N GLY A 63 21.25 -11.96 -1.64
CA GLY A 63 21.35 -12.05 -3.08
C GLY A 63 20.01 -11.71 -3.73
N HIS A 64 19.73 -12.28 -4.89
CA HIS A 64 18.46 -12.08 -5.57
C HIS A 64 17.59 -13.33 -5.40
N ASP A 65 16.85 -13.36 -4.30
CA ASP A 65 16.04 -14.48 -3.86
C ASP A 65 14.64 -14.45 -4.47
N VAL A 66 14.10 -15.64 -4.72
CA VAL A 66 12.81 -15.78 -5.41
C VAL A 66 11.91 -16.80 -4.74
N ILE A 67 10.77 -16.33 -4.22
CA ILE A 67 9.69 -17.15 -3.67
C ILE A 67 8.48 -17.07 -4.59
N THR A 68 8.07 -18.21 -5.18
CA THR A 68 7.00 -18.23 -6.18
C THR A 68 5.93 -19.29 -5.93
N GLY A 69 4.69 -18.85 -5.71
CA GLY A 69 3.49 -19.68 -5.66
C GLY A 69 2.70 -19.63 -6.98
N ARG A 70 2.38 -20.78 -7.59
CA ARG A 70 1.57 -20.80 -8.83
C ARG A 70 0.12 -20.37 -8.60
N ARG A 71 -0.44 -20.56 -7.41
CA ARG A 71 -1.83 -20.22 -7.07
C ARG A 71 -1.85 -19.25 -5.91
N ASP A 72 -1.69 -19.75 -4.69
CA ASP A 72 -1.72 -18.95 -3.47
C ASP A 72 -0.40 -19.06 -2.72
N ILE A 73 0.00 -18.00 -2.03
CA ILE A 73 0.90 -18.04 -0.89
C ILE A 73 0.07 -17.58 0.31
N ARG A 74 -0.05 -18.44 1.32
CA ARG A 74 -0.73 -18.13 2.57
C ARG A 74 0.26 -18.31 3.71
N VAL A 75 0.49 -17.24 4.43
CA VAL A 75 1.28 -17.23 5.66
C VAL A 75 0.29 -17.01 6.79
N LEU A 76 0.29 -17.95 7.72
CA LEU A 76 -0.69 -18.01 8.80
C LEU A 76 0.07 -18.02 10.11
N GLY A 77 -0.33 -17.14 11.03
CA GLY A 77 0.03 -17.28 12.43
C GLY A 77 -0.58 -18.57 13.00
N PRO A 78 0.11 -19.26 13.90
CA PRO A 78 -0.50 -20.22 14.80
C PRO A 78 -1.27 -19.43 15.85
N GLU A 79 -2.48 -19.91 16.15
CA GLU A 79 -3.43 -19.35 17.12
C GLU A 79 -2.90 -19.24 18.58
N ALA A 80 -1.59 -19.42 18.83
CA ALA A 80 -1.02 -19.29 20.17
C ALA A 80 0.48 -18.92 20.26
N ASP A 81 1.40 -19.40 19.39
CA ASP A 81 2.85 -19.37 19.72
C ASP A 81 3.84 -19.10 18.54
N GLY A 82 3.53 -18.20 17.60
CA GLY A 82 4.55 -17.61 16.71
C GLY A 82 4.17 -17.47 15.24
N SER A 83 4.04 -16.23 14.76
CA SER A 83 3.67 -15.86 13.39
C SER A 83 4.39 -16.68 12.33
N GLY A 84 3.67 -17.07 11.28
CA GLY A 84 4.33 -17.47 10.04
C GLY A 84 5.12 -16.26 9.52
N GLU A 85 6.31 -16.47 8.99
CA GLU A 85 7.22 -15.38 8.67
C GLU A 85 7.94 -15.65 7.35
N ILE A 86 8.11 -14.61 6.55
CA ILE A 86 8.97 -14.60 5.38
C ILE A 86 9.98 -13.47 5.54
N ILE A 87 11.27 -13.82 5.57
CA ILE A 87 12.39 -12.87 5.50
C ILE A 87 13.17 -13.15 4.22
N THR A 88 13.32 -12.20 3.30
CA THR A 88 14.13 -12.39 2.09
C THR A 88 15.57 -11.88 2.20
N GLY A 89 15.82 -10.88 3.04
CA GLY A 89 17.16 -10.54 3.50
C GLY A 89 17.78 -9.36 2.75
N ARG A 90 18.92 -9.54 2.10
CA ARG A 90 19.55 -8.43 1.34
C ARG A 90 19.63 -8.77 -0.13
N GLY A 91 19.42 -7.78 -0.98
CA GLY A 91 19.47 -7.83 -2.42
C GLY A 91 18.06 -7.70 -3.00
N ASN A 92 17.95 -7.67 -4.32
CA ASN A 92 16.66 -7.38 -4.97
C ASN A 92 15.86 -8.68 -5.09
N ASP A 93 14.90 -8.86 -4.20
CA ASP A 93 14.16 -10.08 -3.99
C ASP A 93 12.77 -10.03 -4.64
N VAL A 94 12.18 -11.22 -4.81
CA VAL A 94 10.86 -11.36 -5.41
C VAL A 94 10.01 -12.36 -4.65
N LEU A 95 8.93 -11.85 -4.04
CA LEU A 95 7.84 -12.64 -3.52
C LEU A 95 6.64 -12.55 -4.47
N LYS A 96 6.27 -13.67 -5.11
CA LYS A 96 5.21 -13.66 -6.12
C LYS A 96 4.23 -14.81 -6.01
N SER A 97 2.96 -14.45 -5.99
CA SER A 97 1.84 -15.37 -6.19
C SER A 97 1.11 -15.03 -7.49
N ARG A 98 0.46 -16.00 -8.15
CA ARG A 98 -0.36 -15.66 -9.32
C ARG A 98 -1.76 -15.22 -8.94
N ARG A 99 -2.35 -15.82 -7.91
CA ARG A 99 -3.71 -15.50 -7.48
C ARG A 99 -3.64 -14.64 -6.22
N ARG A 100 -3.43 -15.24 -5.06
CA ARG A 100 -3.48 -14.51 -3.78
C ARG A 100 -2.16 -14.61 -3.02
N LEU A 101 -1.69 -13.49 -2.48
CA LEU A 101 -0.76 -13.44 -1.35
C LEU A 101 -1.59 -13.04 -0.13
N PHE A 102 -1.61 -13.91 0.87
CA PHE A 102 -2.35 -13.68 2.11
C PHE A 102 -1.37 -13.82 3.27
N LEU A 103 -1.15 -12.73 3.98
CA LEU A 103 -0.50 -12.70 5.28
C LEU A 103 -1.62 -12.47 6.29
N GLY A 104 -1.96 -13.51 7.07
CA GLY A 104 -2.82 -13.34 8.25
C GLY A 104 -2.01 -12.70 9.36
N ASP A 105 -2.07 -13.21 10.59
CA ASP A 105 -1.19 -12.82 11.69
C ASP A 105 0.27 -13.27 11.43
N SER A 106 0.93 -12.63 10.48
CA SER A 106 2.19 -13.09 9.90
C SER A 106 2.99 -11.92 9.37
N ASP A 107 4.31 -12.07 9.46
CA ASP A 107 5.25 -11.00 9.13
C ASP A 107 5.89 -11.25 7.77
N LEU A 108 6.17 -10.15 7.07
CA LEU A 108 6.98 -10.12 5.86
C LEU A 108 8.03 -9.03 6.00
N ASP A 109 9.29 -9.39 5.81
CA ASP A 109 10.45 -8.49 5.76
C ASP A 109 11.24 -8.82 4.49
N THR A 110 11.28 -7.91 3.51
CA THR A 110 12.13 -8.12 2.32
C THR A 110 13.55 -7.60 2.49
N GLY A 111 13.74 -6.64 3.38
CA GLY A 111 15.02 -6.24 3.95
C GLY A 111 15.69 -5.10 3.19
N LYS A 112 16.81 -5.32 2.50
CA LYS A 112 17.47 -4.22 1.76
C LYS A 112 17.63 -4.59 0.31
N GLY A 113 17.21 -3.71 -0.60
CA GLY A 113 17.30 -3.93 -2.03
C GLY A 113 16.06 -3.37 -2.70
N ASN A 114 15.97 -3.52 -4.01
CA ASN A 114 14.79 -3.10 -4.77
C ASN A 114 13.87 -4.33 -4.96
N ASP A 115 13.05 -4.57 -3.95
CA ASP A 115 12.25 -5.76 -3.77
C ASP A 115 10.90 -5.66 -4.50
N ARG A 116 10.30 -6.83 -4.75
CA ARG A 116 9.00 -6.91 -5.42
C ARG A 116 8.07 -7.92 -4.79
N VAL A 117 6.94 -7.43 -4.32
CA VAL A 117 5.82 -8.24 -3.82
C VAL A 117 4.66 -8.14 -4.81
N MET A 118 4.28 -9.28 -5.41
CA MET A 118 3.31 -9.30 -6.51
C MET A 118 2.26 -10.40 -6.38
N ALA A 119 0.99 -10.05 -6.52
CA ALA A 119 -0.12 -11.01 -6.66
C ALA A 119 -1.28 -10.43 -7.47
N SER A 120 -2.31 -11.25 -7.77
CA SER A 120 -3.56 -10.68 -8.29
C SER A 120 -4.36 -10.03 -7.16
N GLU A 121 -4.38 -10.68 -5.99
CA GLU A 121 -4.99 -10.19 -4.76
C GLU A 121 -3.93 -10.23 -3.66
N ILE A 122 -3.80 -9.13 -2.92
CA ILE A 122 -2.96 -9.04 -1.72
C ILE A 122 -3.87 -8.81 -0.51
N ALA A 123 -3.61 -9.50 0.59
CA ALA A 123 -4.28 -9.28 1.84
C ALA A 123 -3.25 -9.35 2.96
N PHE A 124 -3.09 -8.23 3.66
CA PHE A 124 -2.17 -8.06 4.78
C PHE A 124 -2.99 -7.76 6.03
N ASN A 125 -3.23 -8.79 6.83
CA ASN A 125 -3.96 -8.71 8.10
C ASN A 125 -3.02 -9.01 9.27
N GLY A 126 -1.71 -8.83 9.06
CA GLY A 126 -0.66 -9.14 10.01
C GLY A 126 -0.08 -7.89 10.64
N PRO A 127 0.62 -8.02 11.78
CA PRO A 127 1.07 -6.86 12.52
C PRO A 127 2.12 -6.04 11.76
N PHE A 128 2.98 -6.68 10.95
CA PHE A 128 4.06 -6.00 10.21
C PHE A 128 4.33 -6.58 8.82
N VAL A 129 4.32 -5.69 7.83
CA VAL A 129 4.87 -5.91 6.48
C VAL A 129 5.88 -4.79 6.21
N GLU A 130 7.13 -5.14 5.92
CA GLU A 130 8.22 -4.20 5.69
C GLU A 130 8.98 -4.60 4.41
N THR A 131 9.19 -3.66 3.49
CA THR A 131 10.08 -3.90 2.33
C THR A 131 11.50 -3.39 2.56
N GLY A 132 11.64 -2.37 3.40
CA GLY A 132 12.88 -1.99 4.06
C GLY A 132 13.57 -0.84 3.33
N SER A 133 14.77 -1.00 2.78
CA SER A 133 15.42 0.13 2.07
C SER A 133 15.75 -0.20 0.63
N GLY A 134 15.41 0.69 -0.30
CA GLY A 134 15.59 0.55 -1.74
C GLY A 134 14.32 0.93 -2.49
N ASP A 135 14.33 0.92 -3.82
CA ASP A 135 13.12 1.26 -4.60
C ASP A 135 12.23 0.02 -4.76
N ASP A 136 11.28 -0.13 -3.86
CA ASP A 136 10.43 -1.30 -3.69
C ASP A 136 9.11 -1.19 -4.45
N ILE A 137 8.55 -2.36 -4.78
CA ILE A 137 7.26 -2.44 -5.48
C ILE A 137 6.35 -3.45 -4.82
N ILE A 138 5.20 -2.97 -4.35
CA ILE A 138 4.04 -3.81 -4.03
C ILE A 138 3.00 -3.62 -5.12
N HIS A 139 2.62 -4.71 -5.78
CA HIS A 139 1.66 -4.67 -6.87
C HIS A 139 0.60 -5.77 -6.75
N ALA A 140 -0.62 -5.32 -6.42
CA ALA A 140 -1.83 -6.12 -6.53
C ALA A 140 -2.51 -5.84 -7.88
N LYS A 141 -2.61 -6.84 -8.75
CA LYS A 141 -3.22 -6.66 -10.07
C LYS A 141 -4.70 -6.26 -9.99
N ASN A 142 -5.41 -6.76 -8.98
CA ASN A 142 -6.81 -6.46 -8.72
C ASN A 142 -6.86 -5.70 -7.40
N SER A 143 -7.25 -6.34 -6.30
CA SER A 143 -7.48 -5.67 -5.01
C SER A 143 -6.38 -5.95 -4.00
N MET A 144 -6.21 -5.00 -3.10
CA MET A 144 -5.40 -5.11 -1.90
C MET A 144 -6.26 -4.76 -0.69
N TYR A 145 -6.20 -5.61 0.34
CA TYR A 145 -6.83 -5.38 1.64
C TYR A 145 -5.75 -5.27 2.70
N HIS A 146 -5.81 -4.24 3.52
CA HIS A 146 -4.93 -4.06 4.67
C HIS A 146 -5.75 -3.61 5.87
N ASP A 147 -5.77 -4.45 6.90
CA ASP A 147 -6.76 -4.40 7.97
C ASP A 147 -6.14 -3.86 9.26
N ILE A 148 -5.14 -4.57 9.78
CA ILE A 148 -4.45 -4.18 11.01
C ILE A 148 -2.95 -4.15 10.79
N GLY A 149 -2.27 -3.37 11.62
CA GLY A 149 -0.81 -3.32 11.66
C GLY A 149 -0.22 -2.28 10.72
N TRP A 150 1.02 -2.54 10.31
CA TRP A 150 1.81 -1.63 9.51
C TRP A 150 2.22 -2.29 8.19
N LEU A 151 1.98 -1.59 7.09
CA LEU A 151 2.70 -1.74 5.85
C LEU A 151 3.71 -0.60 5.73
N ARG A 152 5.00 -0.91 5.82
CA ARG A 152 6.10 0.05 5.64
C ARG A 152 6.88 -0.27 4.39
N MET A 153 6.97 0.69 3.48
CA MET A 153 7.83 0.53 2.30
C MET A 153 9.29 0.85 2.68
N GLY A 154 9.48 1.87 3.53
CA GLY A 154 10.78 2.25 4.09
C GLY A 154 11.57 3.13 3.12
N PRO A 155 12.83 3.51 3.39
CA PRO A 155 13.47 4.56 2.60
C PRO A 155 13.83 4.12 1.16
N GLY A 156 13.38 4.88 0.16
CA GLY A 156 13.61 4.64 -1.27
C GLY A 156 12.49 5.24 -2.13
N SER A 157 12.57 5.19 -3.46
CA SER A 157 11.45 5.66 -4.31
C SER A 157 10.49 4.51 -4.60
N ASP A 158 9.47 4.37 -3.78
CA ASP A 158 8.60 3.20 -3.70
C ASP A 158 7.33 3.32 -4.52
N LEU A 159 6.80 2.15 -4.90
CA LEU A 159 5.55 2.04 -5.65
C LEU A 159 4.59 1.04 -5.01
N LEU A 160 3.48 1.56 -4.50
CA LEU A 160 2.29 0.78 -4.18
C LEU A 160 1.26 0.91 -5.31
N LYS A 161 1.02 -0.18 -6.04
CA LYS A 161 0.11 -0.20 -7.18
C LYS A 161 -1.01 -1.21 -7.00
N VAL A 162 -2.25 -0.74 -7.10
CA VAL A 162 -3.44 -1.55 -6.96
C VAL A 162 -4.35 -1.35 -8.17
N GLY A 163 -4.62 -2.43 -8.89
CA GLY A 163 -5.33 -2.36 -10.17
C GLY A 163 -6.85 -2.21 -10.06
N SER A 164 -7.41 -2.40 -8.86
CA SER A 164 -8.80 -2.12 -8.52
C SER A 164 -8.87 -1.42 -7.16
N TRP A 165 -9.24 -2.14 -6.09
CA TRP A 165 -9.55 -1.54 -4.78
C TRP A 165 -8.37 -1.68 -3.82
N LEU A 166 -7.94 -0.57 -3.24
CA LEU A 166 -7.10 -0.56 -2.04
C LEU A 166 -8.01 -0.22 -0.87
N TRP A 167 -8.24 -1.18 0.02
CA TRP A 167 -9.06 -1.00 1.20
C TRP A 167 -8.17 -1.07 2.44
N LEU A 168 -8.05 0.07 3.13
CA LEU A 168 -7.42 0.23 4.42
C LEU A 168 -8.53 0.29 5.48
N ASP A 169 -8.52 -0.63 6.43
CA ASP A 169 -9.58 -0.81 7.43
C ASP A 169 -9.00 -0.83 8.84
N GLU A 170 -9.82 -0.97 9.89
CA GLU A 170 -9.50 -1.31 11.30
C GLU A 170 -8.15 -0.83 11.89
N GLY A 171 -7.68 0.37 11.54
CA GLY A 171 -6.41 0.92 12.04
C GLY A 171 -5.16 0.49 11.26
N GLY A 172 -5.33 -0.10 10.09
CA GLY A 172 -4.28 -0.39 9.12
C GLY A 172 -3.54 0.88 8.71
N ARG A 173 -2.21 0.78 8.63
CA ARG A 173 -1.33 1.92 8.36
C ARG A 173 -0.40 1.61 7.22
N VAL A 174 -0.49 2.41 6.16
CA VAL A 174 0.49 2.42 5.08
C VAL A 174 1.42 3.61 5.30
N ASP A 175 2.71 3.35 5.33
CA ASP A 175 3.76 4.33 5.54
C ASP A 175 4.81 4.13 4.44
N MET A 176 4.95 5.13 3.58
CA MET A 176 5.90 5.11 2.47
C MET A 176 7.31 5.54 2.91
N ASP A 177 7.47 6.14 4.10
CA ASP A 177 8.73 6.66 4.66
C ASP A 177 9.39 7.73 3.76
N ALA A 178 10.72 7.87 3.77
CA ALA A 178 11.41 8.89 2.99
C ALA A 178 11.75 8.43 1.57
N GLY A 179 11.37 9.23 0.57
CA GLY A 179 11.47 8.87 -0.83
C GLY A 179 10.59 9.75 -1.70
N ASN A 180 10.77 9.66 -3.03
CA ASN A 180 9.74 10.17 -3.94
C ASN A 180 8.84 9.00 -4.29
N ASP A 181 7.75 8.85 -3.56
CA ASP A 181 6.91 7.67 -3.54
C ASP A 181 5.67 7.82 -4.41
N THR A 182 5.09 6.68 -4.77
CA THR A 182 3.88 6.67 -5.59
C THR A 182 2.89 5.61 -5.12
N VAL A 183 1.68 6.06 -4.81
CA VAL A 183 0.51 5.21 -4.63
C VAL A 183 -0.40 5.37 -5.84
N VAL A 184 -0.70 4.27 -6.55
CA VAL A 184 -1.66 4.27 -7.68
C VAL A 184 -2.79 3.29 -7.39
N VAL A 185 -4.02 3.80 -7.36
CA VAL A 185 -5.23 2.99 -7.24
C VAL A 185 -6.13 3.28 -8.43
N ASN A 186 -6.34 2.25 -9.26
CA ASN A 186 -7.07 2.43 -10.53
C ASN A 186 -8.58 2.51 -10.37
N ASP A 187 -9.16 1.94 -9.30
CA ASP A 187 -10.57 2.12 -8.98
C ASP A 187 -10.67 2.94 -7.69
N VAL A 188 -10.98 2.34 -6.55
CA VAL A 188 -11.27 3.06 -5.30
C VAL A 188 -10.14 2.87 -4.28
N LEU A 189 -9.66 3.98 -3.71
CA LEU A 189 -8.93 4.00 -2.44
C LEU A 189 -9.95 4.21 -1.31
N GLU A 190 -10.14 3.21 -0.48
CA GLU A 190 -11.04 3.24 0.67
C GLU A 190 -10.22 3.24 1.96
N ILE A 191 -10.52 4.18 2.84
CA ILE A 191 -9.90 4.32 4.16
C ILE A 191 -11.02 4.39 5.19
N ASP A 192 -11.13 3.34 6.02
CA ASP A 192 -12.06 3.24 7.15
C ASP A 192 -11.25 3.05 8.45
N GLY A 193 -11.25 4.07 9.31
CA GLY A 193 -10.48 4.06 10.55
C GLY A 193 -8.97 3.83 10.38
N ALA A 194 -8.42 4.17 9.20
CA ALA A 194 -7.06 3.83 8.79
C ALA A 194 -6.25 5.05 8.28
N SER A 195 -4.98 4.84 7.95
CA SER A 195 -4.14 5.94 7.46
C SER A 195 -3.16 5.54 6.35
N LEU A 196 -2.96 6.47 5.43
CA LEU A 196 -1.88 6.49 4.45
C LEU A 196 -0.97 7.69 4.74
N ASP A 197 0.31 7.43 5.00
CA ASP A 197 1.35 8.43 5.16
C ASP A 197 2.39 8.26 4.07
N MET A 198 2.59 9.31 3.27
CA MET A 198 3.57 9.32 2.19
C MET A 198 4.98 9.72 2.67
N GLY A 199 5.10 10.33 3.86
CA GLY A 199 6.40 10.56 4.48
C GLY A 199 7.13 11.80 3.97
N ALA A 200 8.33 11.64 3.41
CA ALA A 200 9.17 12.78 3.02
C ALA A 200 9.81 12.61 1.64
N GLY A 201 9.55 13.57 0.76
CA GLY A 201 10.04 13.65 -0.63
C GLY A 201 8.93 14.15 -1.53
N ASP A 202 9.14 14.20 -2.85
CA ASP A 202 8.09 14.68 -3.77
C ASP A 202 7.16 13.51 -4.14
N ASP A 203 6.05 13.37 -3.41
CA ASP A 203 5.19 12.19 -3.45
C ASP A 203 4.00 12.32 -4.38
N THR A 204 3.43 11.17 -4.78
CA THR A 204 2.22 11.15 -5.62
C THR A 204 1.22 10.10 -5.17
N VAL A 205 -0.01 10.55 -4.90
CA VAL A 205 -1.19 9.68 -4.75
C VAL A 205 -2.08 9.86 -5.99
N ASP A 206 -2.21 8.82 -6.79
CA ASP A 206 -3.02 8.82 -8.02
C ASP A 206 -4.22 7.88 -7.90
N VAL A 207 -5.39 8.50 -7.71
CA VAL A 207 -6.70 7.86 -7.60
C VAL A 207 -7.67 8.42 -8.64
N ARG A 208 -7.16 8.95 -9.76
CA ARG A 208 -7.94 9.73 -10.74
C ARG A 208 -9.16 9.03 -11.34
N ASN A 209 -9.17 7.70 -11.34
CA ASN A 209 -10.12 6.89 -12.09
C ASN A 209 -11.36 6.51 -11.27
N GLY A 210 -11.20 6.13 -10.00
CA GLY A 210 -12.36 5.82 -9.12
C GLY A 210 -12.42 6.64 -7.84
N GLY A 211 -11.35 7.35 -7.47
CA GLY A 211 -11.35 8.32 -6.39
C GLY A 211 -11.00 7.77 -5.01
N VAL A 212 -11.29 8.58 -3.99
CA VAL A 212 -11.10 8.22 -2.58
C VAL A 212 -12.44 8.17 -1.85
N GLU A 213 -12.61 7.18 -1.00
CA GLU A 213 -13.70 7.07 -0.03
C GLU A 213 -13.10 7.09 1.37
N LEU A 214 -13.45 8.11 2.15
CA LEU A 214 -13.04 8.24 3.56
C LEU A 214 -14.27 7.94 4.42
N ASP A 215 -14.24 6.84 5.16
CA ASP A 215 -15.35 6.38 6.00
C ASP A 215 -14.97 6.47 7.49
N ASP A 216 -15.66 7.33 8.23
CA ASP A 216 -15.40 7.58 9.66
C ASP A 216 -16.17 6.60 10.56
N TYR A 217 -16.47 5.41 10.07
CA TYR A 217 -17.20 4.44 10.87
C TYR A 217 -16.41 4.02 12.11
N ASN A 218 -15.09 3.87 11.98
CA ASN A 218 -14.23 3.28 13.01
C ASN A 218 -13.06 4.15 13.53
N GLY A 219 -12.93 5.41 13.09
CA GLY A 219 -11.94 6.35 13.64
C GLY A 219 -11.21 7.19 12.59
N ILE A 220 -9.98 7.62 12.92
CA ILE A 220 -9.18 8.55 12.12
C ILE A 220 -8.95 8.00 10.70
N CYS A 221 -9.37 8.76 9.69
CA CYS A 221 -9.14 8.50 8.28
C CYS A 221 -8.22 9.57 7.68
N LYS A 222 -6.94 9.25 7.50
CA LYS A 222 -5.95 10.25 7.06
C LYS A 222 -5.23 9.83 5.79
N ILE A 223 -5.11 10.78 4.86
CA ILE A 223 -4.06 10.77 3.83
C ILE A 223 -3.13 11.93 4.13
N ASN A 224 -1.87 11.64 4.44
CA ASN A 224 -0.82 12.61 4.69
C ASN A 224 0.19 12.55 3.55
N LEU A 225 0.38 13.65 2.82
CA LEU A 225 1.39 13.71 1.76
C LEU A 225 2.78 14.02 2.33
N GLY A 226 2.86 14.78 3.42
CA GLY A 226 4.08 14.85 4.22
C GLY A 226 4.96 16.05 3.91
N ASP A 227 6.28 15.88 3.87
CA ASP A 227 7.22 16.97 3.55
C ASP A 227 7.69 16.84 2.10
N GLY A 228 7.41 17.82 1.23
CA GLY A 228 7.66 17.66 -0.21
C GLY A 228 6.91 18.64 -1.09
N ASN A 229 7.04 18.52 -2.41
CA ASN A 229 6.09 19.13 -3.33
C ASN A 229 5.18 18.05 -3.89
N ASP A 230 4.13 17.76 -3.16
CA ASP A 230 3.37 16.54 -3.36
C ASP A 230 2.22 16.72 -4.34
N ARG A 231 1.72 15.60 -4.85
CA ARG A 231 0.63 15.56 -5.81
C ARG A 231 -0.44 14.59 -5.37
N PHE A 232 -1.63 15.12 -5.09
CA PHE A 232 -2.84 14.31 -5.04
C PHE A 232 -3.59 14.43 -6.37
N ILE A 233 -3.81 13.32 -7.06
CA ILE A 233 -4.49 13.29 -8.36
C ILE A 233 -5.78 12.49 -8.23
N GLY A 234 -6.92 13.18 -8.34
CA GLY A 234 -8.23 12.58 -8.25
C GLY A 234 -9.20 13.40 -7.41
N PHE A 235 -10.36 12.82 -7.14
CA PHE A 235 -11.36 13.42 -6.25
C PHE A 235 -12.08 12.28 -5.53
N GLY A 236 -12.72 12.59 -4.40
CA GLY A 236 -13.42 11.59 -3.61
C GLY A 236 -14.61 12.13 -2.86
N LYS A 237 -15.19 11.26 -2.03
CA LYS A 237 -16.27 11.60 -1.12
C LYS A 237 -15.88 11.16 0.29
N VAL A 238 -16.24 11.97 1.27
CA VAL A 238 -16.42 11.49 2.64
C VAL A 238 -17.78 10.80 2.73
N ILE A 239 -17.81 9.62 3.32
CA ILE A 239 -19.04 8.95 3.73
C ILE A 239 -19.22 9.25 5.22
N PRO A 240 -20.18 10.12 5.60
CA PRO A 240 -20.36 10.44 7.02
C PRO A 240 -20.87 9.22 7.77
N ASN A 241 -20.30 8.99 8.96
CA ASN A 241 -20.80 7.97 9.87
C ASN A 241 -22.24 8.33 10.32
N PRO A 242 -23.27 7.53 9.99
CA PRO A 242 -24.66 7.83 10.37
C PRO A 242 -24.89 7.74 11.89
N ASP A 243 -24.00 7.05 12.60
CA ASP A 243 -24.06 6.82 14.05
C ASP A 243 -23.19 7.82 14.84
N SER A 244 -22.49 8.75 14.18
CA SER A 244 -21.73 9.83 14.83
C SER A 244 -22.58 11.11 14.92
N PRO A 245 -23.24 11.40 16.07
CA PRO A 245 -24.11 12.56 16.22
C PRO A 245 -23.38 13.91 16.29
N SER A 246 -22.04 13.90 16.22
CA SER A 246 -21.18 15.09 16.25
C SER A 246 -20.52 15.43 14.92
N ALA A 247 -20.85 14.76 13.82
CA ALA A 247 -20.45 15.17 12.48
C ALA A 247 -21.19 16.46 12.08
N ASP A 248 -21.01 17.53 12.84
CA ASP A 248 -21.28 18.87 12.39
C ASP A 248 -20.26 19.13 11.27
N PRO A 249 -20.66 19.27 10.00
CA PRO A 249 -19.75 19.43 8.85
C PRO A 249 -18.94 20.75 8.89
N GLY A 250 -18.88 21.41 10.05
CA GLY A 250 -18.09 22.59 10.38
C GLY A 250 -17.35 22.54 11.71
N SER A 251 -17.36 21.44 12.48
CA SER A 251 -16.40 21.27 13.58
C SER A 251 -15.02 20.90 13.03
N ASP A 252 -13.96 21.37 13.69
CA ASP A 252 -12.55 21.01 13.46
C ASP A 252 -12.29 19.50 13.67
N ASP A 253 -12.98 18.61 12.94
CA ASP A 253 -12.71 17.17 12.96
C ASP A 253 -11.38 16.93 12.25
N ARG A 254 -10.34 16.96 13.08
CA ARG A 254 -8.93 16.70 12.77
C ARG A 254 -8.67 15.28 12.28
N ASP A 255 -9.71 14.46 12.20
CA ASP A 255 -9.60 13.01 12.11
C ASP A 255 -9.92 12.48 10.71
N ILE A 256 -10.62 13.25 9.84
CA ILE A 256 -10.80 12.90 8.42
C ILE A 256 -10.19 13.98 7.54
N ILE A 257 -9.00 13.74 7.00
CA ILE A 257 -8.32 14.79 6.23
C ILE A 257 -7.37 14.26 5.16
N LEU A 258 -7.43 14.89 3.99
CA LEU A 258 -6.33 14.92 3.04
C LEU A 258 -5.44 16.13 3.37
N ASP A 259 -4.20 15.87 3.76
CA ASP A 259 -3.24 16.87 4.22
C ASP A 259 -2.03 16.90 3.28
N GLY A 260 -1.79 18.05 2.63
CA GLY A 260 -0.58 18.23 1.82
C GLY A 260 0.69 18.26 2.65
N GLY A 261 0.62 18.75 3.89
CA GLY A 261 1.78 18.81 4.79
C GLY A 261 2.66 20.05 4.55
N LYS A 262 3.96 19.87 4.34
CA LYS A 262 4.91 20.97 4.11
C LYS A 262 5.44 20.95 2.69
N GLY A 263 5.18 22.04 1.97
CA GLY A 263 5.94 22.43 0.79
C GLY A 263 5.06 23.13 -0.21
N VAL A 264 5.03 22.68 -1.47
CA VAL A 264 4.14 23.23 -2.50
C VAL A 264 3.31 22.10 -3.07
N ASP A 265 2.21 21.81 -2.38
CA ASP A 265 1.38 20.65 -2.61
C ASP A 265 0.27 20.98 -3.60
N GLN A 266 0.03 20.03 -4.50
CA GLN A 266 -0.89 20.20 -5.62
C GLN A 266 -2.06 19.23 -5.53
N MET A 267 -3.27 19.79 -5.53
CA MET A 267 -4.51 19.07 -5.79
C MET A 267 -4.80 19.11 -7.30
N VAL A 268 -4.70 17.95 -7.96
CA VAL A 268 -4.97 17.77 -9.39
C VAL A 268 -6.31 17.09 -9.58
N LEU A 269 -7.29 17.83 -10.11
CA LEU A 269 -8.67 17.38 -10.20
C LEU A 269 -9.01 16.85 -11.61
N PRO A 270 -9.80 15.77 -11.71
CA PRO A 270 -10.34 15.28 -12.97
C PRO A 270 -11.42 16.23 -13.52
N GLN A 271 -12.03 15.89 -14.66
CA GLN A 271 -13.13 16.66 -15.24
C GLN A 271 -14.26 16.87 -14.22
N GLY A 272 -14.69 18.11 -14.04
CA GLY A 272 -15.75 18.44 -13.10
C GLY A 272 -15.86 19.92 -12.77
N ILE A 273 -16.84 20.25 -11.93
CA ILE A 273 -17.02 21.58 -11.34
C ILE A 273 -16.89 21.41 -9.83
N TYR A 274 -15.99 22.19 -9.25
CA TYR A 274 -15.60 22.09 -7.85
C TYR A 274 -15.77 23.43 -7.16
N THR A 275 -16.54 23.45 -6.08
CA THR A 275 -16.57 24.55 -5.13
C THR A 275 -15.44 24.36 -4.13
N VAL A 276 -14.53 25.33 -4.06
CA VAL A 276 -13.37 25.31 -3.17
C VAL A 276 -13.60 26.30 -2.03
N THR A 277 -13.36 25.84 -0.81
CA THR A 277 -13.24 26.67 0.39
C THR A 277 -11.88 26.44 1.04
N GLN A 278 -11.59 27.16 2.13
CA GLN A 278 -10.28 27.06 2.80
C GLN A 278 -9.93 25.62 3.24
N ASN A 279 -10.91 24.82 3.65
CA ASN A 279 -10.70 23.51 4.27
C ASN A 279 -11.44 22.36 3.55
N LYS A 280 -12.01 22.62 2.36
CA LYS A 280 -12.88 21.65 1.69
C LYS A 280 -12.97 21.91 0.20
N ILE A 281 -13.05 20.83 -0.57
CA ILE A 281 -13.43 20.85 -1.99
C ILE A 281 -14.73 20.05 -2.14
N SER A 282 -15.72 20.57 -2.85
CA SER A 282 -17.02 19.92 -3.04
C SER A 282 -17.42 19.87 -4.51
N SER A 283 -18.08 18.80 -4.93
CA SER A 283 -18.68 18.65 -6.26
C SER A 283 -20.02 17.91 -6.16
N SER A 284 -20.63 17.56 -7.29
CA SER A 284 -21.81 16.68 -7.30
C SER A 284 -21.54 15.26 -6.80
N LEU A 285 -20.27 14.84 -6.71
CA LEU A 285 -19.89 13.51 -6.24
C LEU A 285 -19.76 13.42 -4.72
N GLY A 286 -19.69 14.56 -4.03
CA GLY A 286 -19.45 14.61 -2.59
C GLY A 286 -18.51 15.77 -2.23
N TYR A 287 -17.88 15.66 -1.08
CA TYR A 287 -16.88 16.61 -0.62
C TYR A 287 -15.66 15.89 -0.05
N LEU A 288 -14.54 16.60 -0.05
CA LEU A 288 -13.26 16.16 0.48
C LEU A 288 -12.71 17.27 1.39
N PRO A 289 -12.53 17.00 2.70
CA PRO A 289 -11.78 17.84 3.61
C PRO A 289 -10.32 17.87 3.19
N VAL A 290 -9.77 19.08 3.06
CA VAL A 290 -8.38 19.28 2.65
C VAL A 290 -7.72 20.35 3.50
N ARG A 291 -6.40 20.27 3.68
CA ARG A 291 -5.59 21.38 4.21
C ARG A 291 -4.19 21.36 3.63
N ASN A 292 -3.48 22.47 3.81
CA ASN A 292 -2.07 22.62 3.42
C ASN A 292 -1.85 22.27 1.94
N PHE A 293 -2.67 22.85 1.06
CA PHE A 293 -2.45 22.79 -0.38
C PHE A 293 -2.21 24.21 -0.89
N GLU A 294 -1.20 24.36 -1.73
CA GLU A 294 -0.82 25.65 -2.33
C GLU A 294 -1.39 25.80 -3.74
N VAL A 295 -1.68 24.68 -4.42
CA VAL A 295 -2.01 24.70 -5.85
C VAL A 295 -3.22 23.82 -6.18
N LEU A 296 -4.13 24.36 -6.99
CA LEU A 296 -5.20 23.62 -7.68
C LEU A 296 -4.83 23.48 -9.17
N ALA A 297 -5.07 22.32 -9.77
CA ALA A 297 -4.82 22.12 -11.20
C ALA A 297 -5.82 21.16 -11.85
N GLY A 298 -5.91 21.23 -13.18
CA GLY A 298 -6.58 20.21 -14.00
C GLY A 298 -5.61 19.11 -14.40
N ILE A 299 -6.12 17.91 -14.66
CA ILE A 299 -5.30 16.72 -14.96
C ILE A 299 -4.36 16.86 -16.18
N ASN A 300 -4.68 17.75 -17.12
CA ASN A 300 -3.88 18.02 -18.31
C ASN A 300 -3.28 19.44 -18.33
N GLY A 301 -3.41 20.21 -17.24
CA GLY A 301 -2.77 21.50 -17.09
C GLY A 301 -3.68 22.64 -16.63
N ASN A 302 -3.11 23.84 -16.65
CA ASN A 302 -3.51 25.04 -15.92
C ASN A 302 -3.52 24.81 -14.42
N SER A 303 -2.80 25.68 -13.71
CA SER A 303 -2.70 25.65 -12.26
C SER A 303 -2.99 27.03 -11.68
N PHE A 304 -3.61 27.06 -10.51
CA PHE A 304 -4.01 28.26 -9.81
C PHE A 304 -3.57 28.13 -8.35
N PRO A 305 -3.21 29.24 -7.68
CA PRO A 305 -3.05 29.22 -6.23
C PRO A 305 -4.33 28.69 -5.57
N TYR A 306 -4.18 27.90 -4.50
CA TYR A 306 -5.31 27.44 -3.71
C TYR A 306 -6.04 28.63 -3.09
N ALA A 307 -7.32 28.80 -3.44
CA ALA A 307 -8.15 29.88 -2.95
C ALA A 307 -9.64 29.47 -2.99
N SER A 308 -10.47 30.12 -2.19
CA SER A 308 -11.91 29.92 -2.25
C SER A 308 -12.48 30.41 -3.59
N GLY A 309 -13.35 29.61 -4.21
CA GLY A 309 -13.91 29.91 -5.53
C GLY A 309 -14.50 28.70 -6.22
N VAL A 310 -14.64 28.77 -7.55
CA VAL A 310 -15.11 27.66 -8.38
C VAL A 310 -14.02 27.28 -9.37
N LEU A 311 -13.54 26.05 -9.28
CA LEU A 311 -12.67 25.44 -10.28
C LEU A 311 -13.52 24.63 -11.25
N THR A 312 -13.34 24.86 -12.54
CA THR A 312 -13.93 24.03 -13.60
C THR A 312 -12.82 23.36 -14.39
N VAL A 313 -12.86 22.04 -14.46
CA VAL A 313 -11.97 21.22 -15.28
C VAL A 313 -12.78 20.69 -16.47
N ASP A 314 -12.38 21.06 -17.68
CA ASP A 314 -13.11 20.69 -18.89
C ASP A 314 -12.86 19.23 -19.33
N SER A 315 -13.49 18.81 -20.42
CA SER A 315 -13.30 17.45 -20.97
C SER A 315 -11.90 17.20 -21.55
N ASN A 316 -11.11 18.25 -21.76
CA ASN A 316 -9.70 18.14 -22.14
C ASN A 316 -8.80 18.11 -20.92
N GLY A 317 -9.34 18.13 -19.70
CA GLY A 317 -8.56 18.15 -18.46
C GLY A 317 -7.91 19.49 -18.14
N LEU A 318 -8.29 20.58 -18.82
CA LEU A 318 -7.77 21.92 -18.57
C LEU A 318 -8.61 22.61 -17.50
N ALA A 319 -7.95 23.18 -16.49
CA ALA A 319 -8.62 23.91 -15.44
C ALA A 319 -8.84 25.40 -15.79
N SER A 320 -9.94 25.96 -15.27
CA SER A 320 -10.23 27.38 -15.18
C SER A 320 -10.74 27.68 -13.77
N PHE A 321 -10.44 28.87 -13.23
CA PHE A 321 -10.77 29.21 -11.86
C PHE A 321 -11.46 30.58 -11.77
N ALA A 322 -12.57 30.63 -11.04
CA ALA A 322 -13.30 31.86 -10.71
C ALA A 322 -13.24 32.08 -9.19
N PRO A 323 -12.41 33.03 -8.69
CA PRO A 323 -12.28 33.27 -7.25
C PRO A 323 -13.60 33.80 -6.67
N ALA A 324 -13.88 33.46 -5.40
CA ALA A 324 -14.98 34.06 -4.67
C ALA A 324 -14.75 35.58 -4.54
N LEU A 325 -15.81 36.37 -4.73
CA LEU A 325 -15.75 37.81 -4.47
C LEU A 325 -15.51 38.02 -2.97
N ALA A 326 -14.46 38.78 -2.64
CA ALA A 326 -14.13 39.16 -1.28
C ALA A 326 -15.19 40.10 -0.67
#